data_AF-A0A2W6YRU0-F1
#
_entry.id   AF-A0A2W6YRU0-F1
#
_cell.length_a   1.000
_cell.length_b   1.000
_cell.length_c   1.000
_cell.angle_alpha   90.00
_cell.angle_beta   90.00
_cell.angle_gamma   90.00
#
_symmetry.space_group_name_H-M   'P 1'
#
loop_
_entity.id
_entity.type
_entity.pdbx_description
1 polymer ?
#
loop_
_entity_poly.entity_id
_entity_poly.type
_entity_poly.pdbx_seq_one_letter_code
_entity_poly.pdbx_strand_id
1 'polypeptide(L)'
;MDRVEHYRQIVRTFLEEYAQESVSPNENVTAELVFDEKRDRYLLVHVGWQGARRIYGCPMQIDIINNKVWLQHNATEIFVDQELIARGIPEDDMVLGLQSPRMRELVASKKKSSSTPQQPQNEFTNLLIDKFRKQGLEL
;
A
#
# COMPACT_ATOMS: atom_id res chain seq x y z
N MET A 1 10.67 18.34 -5.39
CA MET A 1 11.98 17.74 -5.04
C MET A 1 11.92 17.15 -3.64
N ASP A 2 11.48 17.94 -2.66
CA ASP A 2 11.33 17.52 -1.25
C ASP A 2 10.45 16.26 -1.04
N ARG A 3 9.28 16.20 -1.68
CA ARG A 3 8.35 15.07 -1.53
C ARG A 3 8.90 13.73 -2.03
N VAL A 4 9.54 13.71 -3.20
CA VAL A 4 10.11 12.47 -3.75
C VAL A 4 11.26 12.01 -2.87
N GLU A 5 12.10 12.94 -2.40
CA GLU A 5 13.19 12.61 -1.50
C GLU A 5 12.68 12.02 -0.17
N HIS A 6 11.58 12.56 0.36
CA HIS A 6 10.91 11.98 1.51
C HIS A 6 10.42 10.55 1.25
N TYR A 7 9.83 10.27 0.07
CA TYR A 7 9.42 8.91 -0.29
C TYR A 7 10.61 7.96 -0.41
N ARG A 8 11.75 8.42 -0.97
CA ARG A 8 12.98 7.63 -1.03
C ARG A 8 13.49 7.27 0.35
N GLN A 9 13.45 8.20 1.30
CA GLN A 9 13.83 7.95 2.68
C GLN A 9 12.92 6.90 3.31
N ILE A 10 11.59 7.08 3.22
CA ILE A 10 10.62 6.10 3.76
C ILE A 10 10.86 4.71 3.18
N VAL A 11 10.96 4.59 1.85
CA VAL A 11 11.10 3.30 1.16
C VAL A 11 12.41 2.62 1.53
N ARG A 12 13.53 3.35 1.57
CA ARG A 12 14.83 2.79 1.96
C ARG A 12 14.84 2.31 3.40
N THR A 13 14.41 3.16 4.34
CA THR A 13 14.36 2.80 5.76
C THR A 13 13.43 1.60 5.99
N PHE A 14 12.27 1.55 5.34
CA PHE A 14 11.39 0.38 5.40
C PHE A 14 12.07 -0.91 4.93
N LEU A 15 12.75 -0.88 3.77
CA LEU A 15 13.43 -2.07 3.27
C LEU A 15 14.65 -2.45 4.11
N GLU A 16 15.38 -1.47 4.65
CA GLU A 16 16.52 -1.69 5.56
C GLU A 16 16.09 -2.38 6.85
N GLU A 17 15.02 -1.91 7.49
CA GLU A 17 14.45 -2.54 8.67
C GLU A 17 13.98 -3.96 8.36
N TYR A 18 13.23 -4.14 7.27
CA TYR A 18 12.76 -5.47 6.89
C TYR A 18 13.92 -6.43 6.55
N ALA A 19 14.99 -5.95 5.90
CA ALA A 19 16.16 -6.78 5.61
C ALA A 19 16.80 -7.34 6.89
N GLN A 20 16.87 -6.54 7.95
CA GLN A 20 17.43 -6.96 9.25
C GLN A 20 16.58 -8.03 9.95
N GLU A 21 15.26 -8.01 9.75
CA GLU A 21 14.33 -8.94 10.40
C GLU A 21 14.02 -10.19 9.56
N SER A 22 14.21 -10.11 8.24
CA SER A 22 13.70 -11.12 7.30
C SER A 22 14.51 -12.42 7.20
N VAL A 23 15.71 -12.47 7.77
CA VAL A 23 16.59 -13.64 7.70
C VAL A 23 17.24 -13.91 9.05
N SER A 24 17.24 -15.16 9.48
CA SER A 24 17.88 -15.54 10.75
C SER A 24 19.41 -15.58 10.61
N PRO A 25 20.19 -15.14 11.62
CA PRO A 25 21.65 -15.21 11.59
C PRO A 25 22.22 -16.63 11.40
N ASN A 26 21.42 -17.66 11.69
CA ASN A 26 21.83 -19.06 11.58
C ASN A 26 21.56 -19.68 10.20
N GLU A 27 20.97 -18.91 9.27
CA GLU A 27 20.70 -19.36 7.90
C GLU A 27 21.83 -18.97 6.96
N ASN A 28 22.15 -19.83 5.99
CA ASN A 28 23.07 -19.49 4.89
C ASN A 28 22.35 -18.67 3.80
N VAL A 29 21.54 -17.70 4.21
CA VAL A 29 20.77 -16.80 3.37
C VAL A 29 21.11 -15.37 3.78
N THR A 30 21.19 -14.47 2.80
CA THR A 30 21.38 -13.04 3.02
C THR A 30 20.20 -12.26 2.47
N ALA A 31 19.84 -11.19 3.15
CA ALA A 31 18.95 -10.15 2.66
C ALA A 31 19.80 -9.03 2.05
N GLU A 32 19.77 -8.91 0.72
CA GLU A 32 20.50 -7.92 -0.05
C GLU A 32 19.56 -6.79 -0.49
N LEU A 33 20.00 -5.54 -0.28
CA LEU A 33 19.29 -4.35 -0.73
C LEU A 33 19.88 -3.88 -2.05
N VAL A 34 19.01 -3.68 -3.04
CA VAL A 34 19.40 -3.19 -4.37
C VAL A 34 18.65 -1.90 -4.66
N PHE A 35 19.35 -0.78 -4.52
CA PHE A 35 18.79 0.56 -4.72
C PHE A 35 19.37 1.21 -5.98
N ASP A 36 18.53 1.40 -7.01
CA ASP A 36 18.82 2.26 -8.15
C ASP A 36 18.15 3.62 -7.91
N GLU A 37 18.83 4.51 -7.17
CA GLU A 37 18.31 5.83 -6.83
C GLU A 37 18.13 6.75 -8.06
N LYS A 38 18.85 6.48 -9.16
CA LYS A 38 18.73 7.27 -10.39
C LYS A 38 17.44 6.95 -11.15
N ARG A 39 16.98 5.70 -11.05
CA ARG A 39 15.78 5.21 -11.73
C ARG A 39 14.63 4.90 -10.76
N ASP A 40 14.83 5.23 -9.49
CA ASP A 40 13.89 5.04 -8.40
C ASP A 40 13.36 3.60 -8.31
N ARG A 41 14.27 2.62 -8.25
CA ARG A 41 13.96 1.19 -8.09
C ARG A 41 14.60 0.65 -6.80
N TYR A 42 13.79 0.05 -5.94
CA TYR A 42 14.23 -0.42 -4.63
C TYR A 42 13.77 -1.87 -4.44
N LEU A 43 14.74 -2.78 -4.38
CA LEU A 43 14.48 -4.21 -4.24
C LEU A 43 15.12 -4.73 -2.96
N LEU A 44 14.43 -5.67 -2.34
CA LEU A 44 14.99 -6.59 -1.36
C LEU A 44 15.13 -7.96 -2.03
N VAL A 45 16.31 -8.55 -1.98
CA VAL A 45 16.62 -9.84 -2.60
C VAL A 45 17.15 -10.79 -1.53
N HIS A 46 16.59 -12.00 -1.49
CA HIS A 46 17.14 -13.10 -0.69
C HIS A 46 18.08 -13.93 -1.55
N VAL A 47 19.29 -14.15 -1.06
CA VAL A 47 20.37 -14.84 -1.80
C VAL A 47 21.04 -15.83 -0.86
N GLY A 48 21.04 -17.12 -1.19
CA GLY A 48 21.68 -18.10 -0.32
C GLY A 48 21.39 -19.56 -0.62
N TRP A 49 21.57 -20.39 0.39
CA TRP A 49 21.34 -21.82 0.33
C TRP A 49 20.67 -22.31 1.61
N GLN A 50 19.75 -23.24 1.47
CA GLN A 50 19.20 -24.02 2.58
C GLN A 50 19.54 -25.49 2.32
N GLY A 51 20.62 -25.98 2.91
CA GLY A 51 21.21 -27.25 2.52
C GLY A 51 21.62 -27.24 1.04
N ALA A 52 21.13 -28.20 0.25
CA ALA A 52 21.37 -28.28 -1.19
C ALA A 52 20.40 -27.43 -2.04
N ARG A 53 19.42 -26.75 -1.42
CA ARG A 53 18.45 -25.93 -2.13
C ARG A 53 18.98 -24.50 -2.29
N ARG A 54 19.01 -24.01 -3.53
CA ARG A 54 19.28 -22.59 -3.81
C ARG A 54 18.11 -21.74 -3.35
N ILE A 55 18.41 -20.70 -2.57
CA ILE A 55 17.49 -19.62 -2.25
C ILE A 55 17.88 -18.42 -3.11
N TYR A 56 16.95 -18.00 -3.96
CA TYR A 56 17.08 -16.80 -4.77
C TYR A 56 15.69 -16.27 -5.09
N GLY A 57 15.40 -15.04 -4.67
CA GLY A 57 14.10 -14.41 -4.92
C GLY A 57 14.08 -12.96 -4.46
N CYS A 58 13.13 -12.18 -4.98
CA CYS A 58 12.93 -10.78 -4.63
C CYS A 58 11.64 -10.70 -3.82
N PRO A 59 11.66 -10.83 -2.48
CA PRO A 59 10.44 -10.78 -1.66
C PRO A 59 9.69 -9.44 -1.76
N MET A 60 10.39 -8.34 -2.03
CA MET A 60 9.76 -7.03 -2.19
C MET A 60 10.42 -6.20 -3.28
N GLN A 61 9.58 -5.55 -4.10
CA GLN A 61 10.02 -4.52 -5.03
C GLN A 61 9.10 -3.31 -4.93
N ILE A 62 9.71 -2.16 -4.68
CA ILE A 62 9.05 -0.85 -4.63
C ILE A 62 9.73 0.09 -5.61
N ASP A 63 8.95 0.78 -6.42
CA ASP A 63 9.44 1.80 -7.34
C ASP A 63 8.84 3.17 -6.99
N ILE A 64 9.52 4.26 -7.36
CA ILE A 64 8.90 5.59 -7.38
C ILE A 64 8.73 6.04 -8.82
N ILE A 65 7.48 6.15 -9.29
CA ILE A 65 7.16 6.45 -10.69
C ILE A 65 6.16 7.60 -10.71
N ASN A 66 6.46 8.66 -11.46
CA ASN A 66 5.62 9.86 -11.57
C ASN A 66 5.24 10.45 -10.21
N ASN A 67 6.23 10.55 -9.30
CA ASN A 67 6.08 11.06 -7.93
C ASN A 67 5.10 10.27 -7.05
N LYS A 68 4.90 8.98 -7.34
CA LYS A 68 4.08 8.03 -6.57
C LYS A 68 4.88 6.79 -6.22
N VAL A 69 4.54 6.13 -5.12
CA VAL A 69 5.17 4.90 -4.66
C VAL A 69 4.39 3.71 -5.20
N TRP A 70 5.08 2.80 -5.88
CA TRP A 70 4.50 1.64 -6.55
C TRP A 70 5.00 0.36 -5.88
N LEU A 71 4.10 -0.41 -5.26
CA LEU A 71 4.41 -1.76 -4.80
C LEU A 71 4.31 -2.73 -5.97
N GLN A 72 5.45 -3.07 -6.57
CA GLN A 72 5.51 -3.94 -7.75
C GLN A 72 5.43 -5.41 -7.39
N HIS A 73 6.01 -5.79 -6.25
CA HIS A 73 6.02 -7.16 -5.77
C HIS A 73 6.02 -7.21 -4.24
N ASN A 74 5.26 -8.15 -3.70
CA ASN A 74 5.25 -8.50 -2.28
C ASN A 74 4.98 -10.01 -2.18
N ALA A 75 5.97 -10.77 -1.72
CA ALA A 75 5.86 -12.19 -1.42
C ALA A 75 5.88 -12.47 0.09
N THR A 76 5.39 -11.50 0.88
CA THR A 76 5.32 -11.58 2.34
C THR A 76 3.86 -11.50 2.79
N GLU A 77 3.61 -11.87 4.05
CA GLU A 77 2.28 -11.76 4.66
C GLU A 77 1.96 -10.35 5.18
N ILE A 78 2.88 -9.39 4.99
CA ILE A 78 2.72 -8.01 5.46
C ILE A 78 1.92 -7.18 4.46
N PHE A 79 1.04 -6.32 4.98
CA PHE A 79 0.37 -5.27 4.21
C PHE A 79 1.32 -4.09 3.95
N VAL A 80 2.30 -4.29 3.06
CA VAL A 80 3.37 -3.32 2.76
C VAL A 80 2.82 -1.94 2.37
N ASP A 81 1.71 -1.88 1.64
CA ASP A 81 1.06 -0.62 1.29
C ASP A 81 0.56 0.15 2.53
N GLN A 82 -0.02 -0.55 3.51
CA GLN A 82 -0.50 0.06 4.75
C GLN A 82 0.65 0.53 5.64
N GLU A 83 1.73 -0.25 5.73
CA GLU A 83 2.95 0.13 6.45
C GLU A 83 3.57 1.41 5.88
N LEU A 84 3.69 1.49 4.56
CA LEU A 84 4.22 2.67 3.88
C LEU A 84 3.30 3.90 4.05
N ILE A 85 1.98 3.70 4.05
CA ILE A 85 1.03 4.78 4.35
C ILE A 85 1.17 5.26 5.80
N ALA A 86 1.29 4.34 6.76
CA ALA A 86 1.48 4.67 8.17
C ALA A 86 2.78 5.45 8.43
N ARG A 87 3.81 5.26 7.58
CA ARG A 87 5.08 5.99 7.61
C ARG A 87 5.04 7.37 6.95
N GLY A 88 3.90 7.78 6.39
CA GLY A 88 3.67 9.13 5.88
C GLY A 88 3.52 9.25 4.36
N ILE A 89 3.47 8.14 3.62
CA ILE A 89 3.09 8.18 2.20
C ILE A 89 1.57 8.39 2.10
N PRO A 90 1.07 9.45 1.46
CA PRO A 90 -0.37 9.63 1.26
C PRO A 90 -0.97 8.45 0.49
N GLU A 91 -2.16 7.99 0.89
CA GLU A 91 -2.86 6.88 0.22
C GLU A 91 -3.04 7.10 -1.29
N ASP A 92 -3.29 8.35 -1.71
CA ASP A 92 -3.43 8.73 -3.12
C ASP A 92 -2.13 8.64 -3.93
N ASP A 93 -0.98 8.65 -3.25
CA ASP A 93 0.34 8.48 -3.84
C ASP A 93 0.84 7.03 -3.74
N MET A 94 0.08 6.12 -3.11
CA MET A 94 0.36 4.69 -3.06
C MET A 94 -0.34 3.93 -4.20
N VAL A 95 0.44 3.20 -4.99
CA VAL A 95 -0.04 2.44 -6.16
C VAL A 95 0.28 0.95 -6.00
N LEU A 96 -0.73 0.10 -6.11
CA LEU A 96 -0.56 -1.36 -6.12
C LEU A 96 -0.10 -1.83 -7.52
N GLY A 97 1.20 -1.71 -7.78
CA GLY A 97 1.87 -2.13 -9.02
C GLY A 97 1.61 -3.60 -9.38
N LEU A 98 1.58 -4.47 -8.37
CA LEU A 98 1.28 -5.90 -8.47
C LEU A 98 -0.14 -6.24 -8.98
N GLN A 99 -1.05 -5.26 -8.99
CA GLN A 99 -2.40 -5.42 -9.53
C GLN A 99 -2.47 -4.93 -10.98
N SER A 100 -3.27 -5.60 -11.80
CA SER A 100 -3.48 -5.15 -13.18
C SER A 100 -4.13 -3.76 -13.24
N PRO A 101 -3.91 -2.96 -14.31
CA PRO A 101 -4.49 -1.63 -14.44
C PRO A 101 -6.01 -1.60 -14.21
N ARG A 102 -6.74 -2.56 -14.79
CA ARG A 102 -8.19 -2.72 -14.60
C ARG A 102 -8.57 -2.94 -13.13
N MET A 103 -7.82 -3.74 -12.40
CA MET A 103 -8.08 -4.00 -10.98
C MET A 103 -7.85 -2.73 -10.14
N ARG A 104 -6.80 -1.97 -10.45
CA ARG A 104 -6.54 -0.67 -9.79
C ARG A 104 -7.69 0.31 -9.99
N GLU A 105 -8.22 0.42 -11.21
CA GLU A 105 -9.37 1.29 -11.52
C GLU A 105 -10.63 0.87 -10.74
N LEU A 106 -10.88 -0.44 -10.64
CA LEU A 106 -12.01 -0.97 -9.86
C LEU A 106 -11.88 -0.64 -8.36
N VAL A 107 -10.68 -0.81 -7.79
CA VAL A 107 -10.42 -0.49 -6.38
C VAL A 107 -10.57 1.01 -6.13
N ALA A 108 -9.99 1.86 -7.00
CA ALA A 108 -10.11 3.30 -6.88
C ALA A 108 -11.56 3.79 -6.99
N SER A 109 -12.34 3.21 -7.90
CA SER A 109 -13.77 3.52 -8.06
C SER A 109 -14.59 3.14 -6.82
N LYS A 110 -14.30 1.98 -6.23
CA LYS A 110 -14.96 1.55 -4.97
C LYS A 110 -14.64 2.52 -3.82
N LYS A 111 -13.38 2.93 -3.64
CA LYS A 111 -12.98 3.88 -2.61
C LYS A 111 -13.74 5.21 -2.70
N LYS A 112 -13.90 5.75 -3.91
CA LYS A 112 -14.68 6.98 -4.17
C LYS A 112 -16.16 6.82 -3.83
N SER A 113 -16.74 5.66 -4.11
CA SER A 113 -18.14 5.38 -3.77
C SER A 113 -18.39 5.19 -2.27
N SER A 114 -17.39 4.69 -1.52
CA SER A 114 -17.46 4.56 -0.06
C SER A 114 -17.13 5.85 0.71
N SER A 115 -16.40 6.78 0.10
CA SER A 115 -16.06 8.08 0.69
C SER A 115 -17.05 9.20 0.38
N THR A 116 -18.15 8.90 -0.34
CA THR A 116 -19.26 9.85 -0.48
C THR A 116 -20.07 9.81 0.81
N PRO A 117 -20.29 10.94 1.53
CA PRO A 117 -21.17 10.94 2.67
C PRO A 117 -22.56 10.52 2.18
N GLN A 118 -22.96 9.28 2.48
CA GLN A 118 -24.36 8.92 2.40
C GLN A 118 -25.05 9.77 3.45
N GLN A 119 -25.74 10.84 3.02
CA GLN A 119 -26.82 11.37 3.83
C GLN A 119 -27.71 10.18 4.16
N PRO A 120 -28.05 9.90 5.43
CA PRO A 120 -28.89 8.78 5.79
C PRO A 120 -30.33 9.08 5.37
N GLN A 121 -30.62 9.01 4.08
CA GLN A 121 -31.97 8.92 3.55
C GLN A 121 -32.36 7.44 3.52
N ASN A 122 -32.52 6.86 4.71
CA ASN A 122 -33.20 5.57 4.84
C ASN A 122 -34.70 5.80 4.63
N GLU A 123 -35.43 4.84 4.06
CA GLU A 123 -36.90 4.91 3.89
C GLU A 123 -37.61 5.29 5.19
N PHE A 124 -37.05 4.90 6.34
CA PHE A 124 -37.54 5.27 7.67
C PHE A 124 -37.46 6.78 7.95
N THR A 125 -36.41 7.46 7.47
CA THR A 125 -36.25 8.92 7.60
C THR A 125 -37.32 9.65 6.77
N ASN A 126 -37.57 9.18 5.55
CA ASN A 126 -38.62 9.72 4.69
C ASN A 126 -40.02 9.46 5.27
N LEU A 127 -40.25 8.27 5.83
CA LEU A 127 -41.52 7.91 6.48
C LEU A 127 -41.78 8.76 7.73
N LEU A 128 -40.74 9.05 8.52
CA LEU A 128 -40.82 9.93 9.68
C LEU A 128 -41.13 11.37 9.26
N ILE A 129 -40.42 11.90 8.27
CA ILE A 129 -40.67 13.25 7.74
C ILE A 129 -42.12 13.36 7.21
N ASP A 130 -42.60 12.38 6.46
CA ASP A 130 -43.97 12.36 5.94
C ASP A 130 -45.01 12.25 7.06
N LYS A 131 -44.69 11.50 8.13
CA LYS A 131 -45.55 11.37 9.31
C LYS A 131 -45.65 12.68 10.10
N PHE A 132 -44.54 13.40 10.30
CA PHE A 132 -44.54 14.71 10.97
C PHE A 132 -45.28 15.77 10.15
N ARG A 133 -45.09 15.79 8.82
CA ARG A 133 -45.78 16.70 7.90
C ARG A 133 -47.30 16.50 7.88
N LYS A 134 -47.77 15.25 7.95
CA LYS A 134 -49.20 14.92 8.07
C LYS A 134 -49.81 15.27 9.43
N GLN A 135 -48.98 15.45 10.45
CA GLN A 135 -49.40 15.87 11.80
C GLN A 135 -49.32 17.39 12.01
N GLY A 136 -48.91 18.16 10.99
CA GLY A 136 -48.83 19.62 11.08
C GLY A 136 -47.70 20.14 11.99
N LEU A 137 -46.69 19.30 12.27
CA LEU A 137 -45.51 19.68 13.04
C LEU A 137 -44.35 19.89 12.06
N GLU A 138 -43.75 21.07 12.07
CA GLU A 138 -42.50 21.32 11.34
C GLU A 138 -41.30 20.79 12.15
N LEU A 139 -40.28 20.32 11.43
CA LEU A 139 -39.00 19.86 12.00
C LEU A 139 -38.11 21.05 12.36
#